data_AF-A0A368ERD3-F1
#
_entry.id   AF-A0A368ERD3-F1
#
_cell.length_a   1.000
_cell.length_b   1.000
_cell.length_c   1.000
_cell.angle_alpha   90.00
_cell.angle_beta   90.00
_cell.angle_gamma   90.00
#
_symmetry.space_group_name_H-M   'P 1'
#
loop_
_entity.id
_entity.type
_entity.pdbx_description
1 polymer ?
#
loop_
_entity_poly.entity_id
_entity_poly.type
_entity_poly.pdbx_seq_one_letter_code
_entity_poly.pdbx_strand_id
1 'polypeptide(L)'
;METVHLDDFLEDGILKEKPFREKVKQTDWSNFKNKRVLIKGCTDVPVPTWAYLIITAHLSQTVERIYFGELRSAVKIYIRDKP
;
A
#
# COMPACT_ATOMS: atom_id res chain seq x y z
N MET A 1 -13.09 4.36 2.43
CA MET A 1 -11.62 4.35 2.49
C MET A 1 -11.20 3.06 1.81
N GLU A 2 -10.38 3.14 0.78
CA GLU A 2 -9.91 1.95 0.07
C GLU A 2 -8.83 1.26 0.92
N THR A 3 -8.74 -0.07 0.86
CA THR A 3 -7.72 -0.82 1.61
C THR A 3 -6.81 -1.54 0.62
N VAL A 4 -5.50 -1.43 0.82
CA VAL A 4 -4.48 -2.17 0.08
C VAL A 4 -3.95 -3.28 1.00
N HIS A 5 -4.01 -4.51 0.50
CA HIS A 5 -3.52 -5.69 1.19
C HIS A 5 -2.18 -6.10 0.58
N LEU A 6 -1.17 -6.36 1.42
CA LEU A 6 0.13 -6.85 0.91
C LEU A 6 0.03 -8.30 0.41
N ASP A 7 -1.00 -9.03 0.85
CA ASP A 7 -1.27 -10.40 0.44
C ASP A 7 -1.51 -10.51 -1.08
N ASP A 8 -2.05 -9.46 -1.71
CA ASP A 8 -2.28 -9.37 -3.17
C ASP A 8 -0.96 -9.46 -3.97
N PHE A 9 0.16 -9.13 -3.33
CA PHE A 9 1.47 -9.09 -3.96
C PHE A 9 2.32 -10.34 -3.68
N LEU A 10 1.81 -11.31 -2.91
CA LEU A 10 2.51 -12.56 -2.61
C LEU A 10 2.54 -13.50 -3.81
N GLU A 11 3.55 -14.37 -3.83
CA GLU A 11 3.66 -15.48 -4.76
C GLU A 11 4.02 -16.74 -3.95
N ASP A 12 3.20 -17.78 -4.07
CA ASP A 12 3.30 -19.00 -3.26
C ASP A 12 3.29 -18.75 -1.74
N GLY A 13 2.52 -17.75 -1.29
CA GLY A 13 2.44 -17.38 0.13
C GLY A 13 3.70 -16.70 0.68
N ILE A 14 4.61 -16.22 -0.19
CA ILE A 14 5.82 -15.51 0.22
C ILE A 14 5.97 -14.24 -0.61
N LEU A 15 6.51 -13.18 0.00
CA LEU A 15 6.86 -11.98 -0.74
C LEU A 15 8.24 -12.16 -1.41
N LYS A 16 8.24 -12.32 -2.73
CA LYS A 16 9.47 -12.36 -3.55
C LYS A 16 9.69 -10.98 -4.18
N GLU A 17 10.87 -10.38 -4.02
CA GLU A 17 11.12 -8.99 -4.43
C GLU A 17 10.85 -8.72 -5.92
N LYS A 18 11.40 -9.55 -6.81
CA LYS A 18 11.24 -9.34 -8.25
C LYS A 18 9.77 -9.44 -8.70
N PRO A 19 9.01 -10.51 -8.37
CA PRO A 19 7.57 -10.57 -8.66
C PRO A 19 6.76 -9.44 -8.02
N PHE A 20 7.06 -9.05 -6.78
CA PHE A 20 6.41 -7.92 -6.13
C PHE A 20 6.57 -6.64 -6.94
N ARG A 21 7.80 -6.31 -7.36
CA ARG A 21 8.07 -5.10 -8.14
C ARG A 21 7.39 -5.14 -9.51
N GLU A 22 7.26 -6.31 -10.13
CA GLU A 22 6.52 -6.50 -11.37
C GLU A 22 5.02 -6.25 -11.17
N LYS A 23 4.41 -6.83 -10.14
CA LYS A 23 3.01 -6.58 -9.78
C LYS A 23 2.73 -5.11 -9.46
N VAL A 24 3.62 -4.46 -8.70
CA VAL A 24 3.51 -3.03 -8.38
C VAL A 24 3.53 -2.16 -9.63
N LYS A 25 4.38 -2.49 -10.62
CA LYS A 25 4.43 -1.76 -11.90
C LYS A 25 3.18 -1.96 -12.75
N GLN A 26 2.55 -3.13 -12.66
CA GLN A 26 1.32 -3.46 -13.39
C GLN A 26 0.06 -2.94 -12.69
N THR A 27 0.16 -2.57 -11.41
CA THR A 27 -0.96 -2.03 -10.65
C THR A 27 -1.35 -0.65 -11.17
N ASP A 28 -2.63 -0.46 -11.51
CA ASP A 28 -3.16 0.85 -11.88
C ASP A 28 -3.45 1.70 -10.63
N TRP A 29 -2.44 2.48 -10.24
CA TRP A 29 -2.49 3.40 -9.10
C TRP A 29 -3.46 4.58 -9.29
N SER A 30 -3.93 4.83 -10.51
CA SER A 30 -4.89 5.90 -10.78
C SER A 30 -6.27 5.62 -10.15
N ASN A 31 -6.58 4.35 -9.89
CA ASN A 31 -7.80 3.92 -9.19
C ASN A 31 -7.91 4.48 -7.75
N PHE A 32 -6.80 4.92 -7.17
CA PHE A 32 -6.75 5.53 -5.84
C PHE A 32 -6.73 7.07 -5.87
N LYS A 33 -6.83 7.69 -7.05
CA LYS A 33 -6.75 9.14 -7.22
C LYS A 33 -7.76 9.87 -6.34
N ASN A 34 -7.26 10.85 -5.58
CA ASN A 34 -8.06 11.67 -4.64
C ASN A 34 -8.81 10.86 -3.56
N LYS A 35 -8.47 9.58 -3.35
CA LYS A 35 -9.06 8.75 -2.31
C LYS A 35 -8.22 8.77 -1.03
N ARG A 36 -8.84 8.32 0.06
CA ARG A 36 -8.13 7.96 1.31
C ARG A 36 -7.89 6.47 1.29
N VAL A 37 -6.65 6.06 1.52
CA VAL A 37 -6.20 4.67 1.42
C VAL A 37 -5.64 4.20 2.76
N LEU A 38 -6.01 2.99 3.18
CA LEU A 38 -5.40 2.27 4.28
C LEU A 38 -4.48 1.18 3.71
N ILE A 39 -3.22 1.17 4.11
CA ILE A 39 -2.32 0.04 3.91
C ILE A 39 -2.47 -0.87 5.13
N LYS A 40 -2.99 -2.08 4.92
CA LYS A 40 -3.20 -3.01 6.03
C LYS A 40 -1.87 -3.45 6.62
N GLY A 41 -1.71 -3.30 7.93
CA GLY A 41 -0.47 -3.60 8.64
C GLY A 41 -0.31 -5.07 9.04
N CYS A 42 -1.42 -5.77 9.32
CA CYS A 42 -1.39 -7.18 9.66
C CYS A 42 -1.45 -8.04 8.40
N THR A 43 -0.54 -9.00 8.29
CA THR A 43 -0.43 -9.96 7.19
C THR A 43 -0.21 -11.35 7.77
N ASP A 44 -0.70 -12.39 7.08
CA ASP A 44 -0.54 -13.78 7.54
C ASP A 44 0.90 -14.30 7.35
N VAL A 45 1.71 -13.54 6.59
CA VAL A 45 3.08 -13.88 6.24
C VAL A 45 4.04 -12.76 6.62
N PRO A 46 5.33 -13.04 6.88
CA PRO A 46 6.33 -12.01 7.12
C PRO A 46 6.49 -11.12 5.88
N VAL A 47 6.12 -9.84 6.02
CA VAL A 47 6.32 -8.83 4.98
C VAL A 47 7.43 -7.86 5.39
N PRO A 48 8.51 -7.74 4.60
CA PRO A 48 9.58 -6.80 4.90
C PRO A 48 9.14 -5.35 4.74
N THR A 49 9.70 -4.45 5.57
CA THR A 49 9.35 -3.03 5.62
C THR A 49 9.44 -2.33 4.26
N TRP A 50 10.41 -2.71 3.42
CA TRP A 50 10.60 -2.09 2.10
C TRP A 50 9.36 -2.24 1.19
N ALA A 51 8.56 -3.28 1.35
CA ALA A 51 7.36 -3.48 0.54
C ALA A 51 6.31 -2.40 0.82
N TYR A 52 6.07 -2.11 2.10
CA TYR A 52 5.19 -1.03 2.53
C TYR A 52 5.69 0.34 2.05
N LEU A 53 7.00 0.58 2.09
CA LEU A 53 7.59 1.84 1.61
C LEU A 53 7.36 2.03 0.11
N ILE A 54 7.53 0.98 -0.70
CA ILE A 54 7.29 1.04 -2.15
C ILE A 54 5.82 1.34 -2.46
N ILE A 55 4.89 0.62 -1.83
CA ILE A 55 3.43 0.86 -2.01
C ILE A 55 3.08 2.29 -1.62
N THR A 56 3.60 2.77 -0.48
CA THR A 56 3.39 4.15 -0.01
C THR A 56 3.92 5.17 -1.01
N ALA A 57 5.11 4.95 -1.57
CA ALA A 57 5.71 5.84 -2.56
C ALA A 57 4.83 5.97 -3.81
N HIS A 58 4.28 4.86 -4.33
CA HIS A 58 3.35 4.91 -5.46
C HIS A 58 2.03 5.61 -5.12
N LEU A 59 1.40 5.25 -4.00
CA LEU A 59 0.14 5.85 -3.57
C LEU A 59 0.27 7.35 -3.34
N SER A 60 1.38 7.82 -2.74
CA SER A 60 1.58 9.23 -2.39
C SER A 60 1.44 10.18 -3.58
N GLN A 61 1.71 9.68 -4.80
CA GLN A 61 1.63 10.45 -6.04
C GLN A 61 0.19 10.71 -6.51
N THR A 62 -0.81 9.95 -6.06
CA THR A 62 -2.19 10.04 -6.58
C THR A 62 -3.26 10.26 -5.50
N VAL A 63 -3.03 9.79 -4.27
CA VAL A 63 -4.03 9.78 -3.19
C VAL A 63 -4.14 11.10 -2.43
N GLU A 64 -5.24 11.28 -1.69
CA GLU A 64 -5.42 12.40 -0.76
C GLU A 64 -4.70 12.14 0.57
N ARG A 65 -4.83 10.91 1.12
CA ARG A 65 -4.26 10.51 2.41
C ARG A 65 -3.91 9.03 2.42
N ILE A 66 -2.85 8.67 3.12
CA ILE A 66 -2.48 7.28 3.41
C ILE A 66 -2.50 7.05 4.92
N TYR A 67 -3.10 5.94 5.30
CA TYR A 67 -3.11 5.41 6.65
C TYR A 67 -2.44 4.04 6.65
N PHE A 68 -1.87 3.64 7.78
CA PHE A 68 -1.25 2.34 7.99
C PHE A 68 -1.81 1.67 9.25
N GLY A 69 -2.03 0.37 9.21
CA GLY A 69 -2.51 -0.43 10.35
C GLY A 69 -3.86 -1.07 10.10
N GLU A 70 -4.73 -1.09 11.12
CA GLU A 70 -6.08 -1.66 11.05
C GLU A 70 -7.14 -0.55 11.08
N LEU A 71 -8.35 -0.83 10.56
CA LEU A 71 -9.43 0.17 10.44
C LEU A 71 -9.71 0.96 11.73
N ARG A 72 -9.61 0.32 12.89
CA ARG A 72 -9.89 0.94 14.20
C ARG A 72 -8.66 1.53 14.91
N SER A 73 -7.46 1.29 14.39
CA SER A 73 -6.17 1.74 14.97
C SER A 73 -5.25 2.35 13.91
N ALA A 74 -5.83 2.85 12.82
CA ALA A 74 -5.10 3.33 11.66
C ALA A 74 -4.30 4.59 12.00
N VAL A 75 -3.00 4.56 11.73
CA VAL A 75 -2.10 5.70 11.87
C VAL A 75 -2.02 6.42 10.55
N LYS A 76 -2.24 7.74 10.54
CA LYS A 76 -2.08 8.54 9.33
C LYS A 76 -0.59 8.76 9.05
N ILE A 77 -0.13 8.35 7.87
CA ILE A 77 1.29 8.41 7.49
C ILE A 77 1.57 9.38 6.34
N TYR A 78 0.54 9.80 5.61
CA TYR A 78 0.68 10.76 4.52
C TYR A 78 -0.59 11.60 4.36
N ILE A 79 -0.41 12.89 4.10
CA ILE A 79 -1.44 13.81 3.63
C ILE A 79 -0.85 14.48 2.40
N ARG A 80 -1.60 14.51 1.31
CA ARG A 80 -1.24 15.34 0.17
C ARG A 80 -1.58 16.79 0.53
N ASP A 81 -0.55 17.61 0.70
CA ASP A 81 -0.73 19.04 0.78
C ASP A 81 -1.28 19.51 -0.56
N LYS A 82 -2.48 20.09 -0.53
CA LYS A 82 -3.02 20.78 -1.69
C LYS A 82 -2.28 22.12 -1.78
N PRO A 83 -1.70 22.48 -2.95
CA PRO A 83 -1.40 23.88 -3.23
C PRO A 83 -2.70 24.70 -3.27
#